data_AF-A0A3D8UHN9-F1
#
_entry.id   AF-A0A3D8UHN9-F1
#
_cell.length_a   1.000
_cell.length_b   1.000
_cell.length_c   1.000
_cell.angle_alpha   90.00
_cell.angle_beta   90.00
_cell.angle_gamma   90.00
#
_symmetry.space_group_name_H-M   'P 1'
#
loop_
_entity.id
_entity.type
_entity.pdbx_description
1 polymer ?
#
loop_
_entity_poly.entity_id
_entity_poly.type
_entity_poly.pdbx_seq_one_letter_code
_entity_poly.pdbx_strand_id
1 'polypeptide(L)'
;MNNKYINSFILLLVVISLVVINFNEEDELSTIQEEKEILEIDTTTIAPSTTMTIAPSTTTTTAPSTTTTTAPSTTTTTTIYTGPYTEYAGFEGANQTSLDEISKQLPKLMLQIIEINQIKIINGCHQYGASLNNRCPYGVWDSSGTSPDGTKDADWSLSIWISNRAFAAGVAYDVLLHESLHAFSYTTRNCLKNSDTNYRKDAREFFGGEEYLVDALVLFYGGTYNHYRTMGDLDSSEQEYLTDYINSCSA
;
A
#
# COMPACT_ATOMS: atom_id res chain seq x y z
N MET A 1 -41.46 1.83 43.58
CA MET A 1 -40.03 1.56 43.86
C MET A 1 -39.21 2.35 42.86
N ASN A 2 -38.68 3.52 43.25
CA ASN A 2 -37.78 4.30 42.40
C ASN A 2 -36.45 3.56 42.32
N ASN A 3 -36.22 2.89 41.19
CA ASN A 3 -35.07 2.04 41.01
C ASN A 3 -33.85 2.91 40.69
N LYS A 4 -33.12 3.33 41.73
CA LYS A 4 -31.89 4.15 41.64
C LYS A 4 -30.88 3.61 40.63
N TYR A 5 -30.93 2.31 40.32
CA TYR A 5 -30.04 1.65 39.39
C TYR A 5 -30.40 1.87 37.90
N ILE A 6 -31.66 2.14 37.57
CA ILE A 6 -32.08 2.39 36.17
C ILE A 6 -31.59 3.76 35.70
N ASN A 7 -31.71 4.78 36.55
CA ASN A 7 -31.23 6.14 36.20
C ASN A 7 -29.69 6.19 36.10
N SER A 8 -28.98 5.38 36.90
CA SER A 8 -27.51 5.28 36.83
C SER A 8 -27.03 4.51 35.59
N PHE A 9 -27.79 3.52 35.12
CA PHE A 9 -27.46 2.75 33.93
C PHE A 9 -27.73 3.54 32.64
N ILE A 10 -28.81 4.33 32.61
CA ILE A 10 -29.10 5.25 31.50
C ILE A 10 -28.05 6.37 31.43
N LEU A 11 -27.62 6.92 32.58
CA LEU A 11 -26.58 7.94 32.60
C LEU A 11 -25.22 7.39 32.10
N LEU A 12 -24.87 6.15 32.48
CA LEU A 12 -23.65 5.50 32.02
C LEU A 12 -23.67 5.23 30.51
N LEU A 13 -24.80 4.78 29.95
CA LEU A 13 -24.97 4.56 28.51
C LEU A 13 -24.90 5.87 27.71
N VAL A 14 -25.47 6.97 28.23
CA VAL A 14 -25.39 8.29 27.57
C VAL A 14 -23.96 8.84 27.57
N VAL A 15 -23.19 8.64 28.65
CA VAL A 15 -21.79 9.07 28.70
C VAL A 15 -20.91 8.24 27.76
N ILE A 16 -21.14 6.92 27.65
CA ILE A 16 -20.40 6.07 26.71
C ILE A 16 -20.75 6.42 25.26
N SER A 17 -22.03 6.69 24.93
CA SER A 17 -22.40 7.14 23.58
C SER A 17 -21.81 8.50 23.21
N LEU A 18 -21.72 9.45 24.15
CA LEU A 18 -21.09 10.76 23.90
C LEU A 18 -19.57 10.65 23.68
N VAL A 19 -18.90 9.72 24.36
CA VAL A 19 -17.46 9.45 24.14
C VAL A 19 -17.24 8.78 22.78
N VAL A 20 -18.10 7.85 22.36
CA VAL A 20 -17.98 7.20 21.04
C VAL A 20 -18.27 8.18 19.88
N ILE A 21 -19.16 9.16 20.07
CA ILE A 21 -19.40 10.21 19.06
C ILE A 21 -18.19 11.15 18.94
N ASN A 22 -17.58 11.55 20.06
CA ASN A 22 -16.39 12.44 20.05
C ASN A 22 -15.10 11.81 19.48
N PHE A 23 -15.03 10.47 19.33
CA PHE A 23 -13.88 9.81 18.69
C PHE A 23 -14.09 9.53 17.19
N ASN A 24 -15.28 9.81 16.65
CA ASN A 24 -15.63 9.55 15.24
C ASN A 24 -15.90 10.82 14.42
N GLU A 25 -15.79 12.00 15.01
CA GLU A 25 -15.88 13.29 14.32
C GLU A 25 -14.52 13.99 14.34
N GLU A 26 -13.65 13.63 13.40
CA GLU A 26 -12.65 14.57 12.89
C GLU A 26 -12.77 14.63 11.36
N ASP A 27 -13.00 15.85 10.89
CA ASP A 27 -12.89 16.40 9.53
C ASP A 27 -13.97 16.08 8.47
N GLU A 28 -15.13 16.72 8.60
CA GLU A 28 -15.74 17.39 7.43
C GLU A 28 -15.77 18.91 7.65
N LEU A 29 -14.87 19.64 6.98
CA LEU A 29 -15.01 21.08 6.80
C LEU A 29 -14.63 21.52 5.37
N SER A 30 -15.68 21.97 4.69
CA SER A 30 -15.81 23.05 3.68
C SER A 30 -15.08 22.96 2.33
N THR A 31 -15.79 22.44 1.32
CA THR A 31 -15.71 22.99 -0.05
C THR A 31 -16.65 24.19 -0.18
N ILE A 32 -16.09 25.39 -0.11
CA ILE A 32 -16.71 26.60 -0.66
C ILE A 32 -16.42 26.66 -2.16
N GLN A 33 -17.48 26.98 -2.91
CA GLN A 33 -17.49 27.21 -4.36
C GLN A 33 -16.36 28.14 -4.83
N GLU A 34 -15.70 27.76 -5.92
CA GLU A 34 -15.25 28.75 -6.89
C GLU A 34 -15.72 28.31 -8.30
N GLU A 35 -16.73 29.02 -8.75
CA GLU A 35 -17.33 28.97 -10.08
C GLU A 35 -16.30 29.51 -11.08
N LYS A 36 -15.64 28.62 -11.84
CA LYS A 36 -14.76 29.03 -12.93
C LYS A 36 -15.57 29.21 -14.21
N GLU A 37 -15.91 30.46 -14.46
CA GLU A 37 -16.38 31.03 -15.72
C GLU A 37 -15.50 30.54 -16.89
N ILE A 38 -16.08 29.74 -17.78
CA ILE A 38 -15.43 29.30 -19.03
C ILE A 38 -15.69 30.40 -20.07
N LEU A 39 -14.69 31.27 -20.28
CA LEU A 39 -14.64 32.11 -21.48
C LEU A 39 -14.15 31.25 -22.66
N GLU A 40 -15.01 31.13 -23.68
CA GLU A 40 -14.64 30.71 -25.02
C GLU A 40 -13.52 31.61 -25.58
N ILE A 41 -12.41 31.01 -26.01
CA ILE A 41 -11.55 31.60 -27.03
C ILE A 41 -11.31 30.54 -28.10
N ASP A 42 -12.07 30.71 -29.19
CA ASP A 42 -11.81 30.12 -30.49
C ASP A 42 -10.56 30.78 -31.08
N THR A 43 -9.55 29.99 -31.43
CA THR A 43 -8.51 30.44 -32.36
C THR A 43 -7.96 29.26 -33.16
N THR A 44 -8.50 29.12 -34.37
CA THR A 44 -7.93 28.32 -35.44
C THR A 44 -6.59 28.90 -35.89
N THR A 45 -5.53 28.10 -35.99
CA THR A 45 -4.37 28.43 -36.84
C THR A 45 -3.75 27.15 -37.40
N ILE A 46 -3.70 27.11 -38.72
CA ILE A 46 -3.29 25.99 -39.58
C ILE A 46 -1.91 26.28 -40.20
N ALA A 47 -1.13 25.20 -40.34
CA ALA A 47 -0.05 24.92 -41.32
C ALA A 47 1.39 25.42 -41.04
N PRO A 48 2.43 24.82 -41.70
CA PRO A 48 2.40 23.69 -42.64
C PRO A 48 3.30 22.49 -42.26
N SER A 49 2.91 21.31 -42.77
CA SER A 49 3.70 20.08 -42.81
C SER A 49 4.65 20.09 -44.01
N THR A 50 5.94 19.82 -43.76
CA THR A 50 6.95 19.71 -44.80
C THR A 50 6.82 18.38 -45.52
N THR A 51 6.52 18.45 -46.81
CA THR A 51 6.42 17.33 -47.74
C THR A 51 7.83 16.88 -48.17
N MET A 52 8.16 15.61 -47.97
CA MET A 52 9.28 14.96 -48.65
C MET A 52 8.76 14.03 -49.74
N THR A 53 9.13 14.33 -50.99
CA THR A 53 8.86 13.55 -52.19
C THR A 53 9.88 12.42 -52.31
N ILE A 54 9.43 11.16 -52.35
CA ILE A 54 10.25 10.00 -52.74
C ILE A 54 9.56 9.28 -53.91
N ALA A 55 10.35 9.00 -54.94
CA ALA A 55 9.97 8.40 -56.22
C ALA A 55 9.40 6.97 -56.10
N PRO A 56 8.64 6.48 -57.09
CA PRO A 56 7.95 5.20 -57.02
C PRO A 56 8.91 4.04 -57.32
N SER A 57 9.09 3.15 -56.35
CA SER A 57 9.66 1.81 -56.58
C SER A 57 8.53 0.82 -56.77
N THR A 58 8.42 0.27 -57.97
CA THR A 58 7.57 -0.88 -58.30
C THR A 58 8.08 -2.12 -57.58
N THR A 59 7.33 -2.60 -56.60
CA THR A 59 7.57 -3.91 -55.97
C THR A 59 6.32 -4.77 -56.11
N THR A 60 6.49 -5.90 -56.78
CA THR A 60 5.48 -6.91 -57.11
C THR A 60 4.80 -7.49 -55.87
N THR A 61 3.48 -7.41 -55.84
CA THR A 61 2.61 -8.03 -54.83
C THR A 61 2.73 -9.55 -54.88
N THR A 62 3.22 -10.16 -53.80
CA THR A 62 3.11 -11.60 -53.56
C THR A 62 2.28 -11.80 -52.30
N ALA A 63 1.23 -12.61 -52.39
CA ALA A 63 0.25 -12.82 -51.33
C ALA A 63 0.89 -13.35 -50.03
N PRO A 64 0.45 -12.92 -48.84
CA PRO A 64 0.96 -13.47 -47.59
C PRO A 64 0.34 -14.85 -47.34
N SER A 65 1.19 -15.88 -47.35
CA SER A 65 0.87 -17.19 -46.78
C SER A 65 0.64 -17.04 -45.28
N THR A 66 -0.52 -17.49 -44.82
CA THR A 66 -0.89 -17.59 -43.41
C THR A 66 0.10 -18.51 -42.71
N THR A 67 1.08 -17.92 -42.02
CA THR A 67 1.98 -18.66 -41.15
C THR A 67 1.39 -18.59 -39.76
N THR A 68 0.78 -19.68 -39.32
CA THR A 68 0.33 -19.84 -37.94
C THR A 68 1.56 -19.92 -37.06
N THR A 69 2.03 -18.77 -36.57
CA THR A 69 3.06 -18.73 -35.53
C THR A 69 2.41 -19.17 -34.24
N THR A 70 2.48 -20.47 -33.95
CA THR A 70 2.15 -21.01 -32.64
C THR A 70 3.13 -20.38 -31.65
N ALA A 71 2.66 -19.42 -30.87
CA ALA A 71 3.42 -18.91 -29.73
C ALA A 71 3.79 -20.11 -28.85
N PRO A 72 5.04 -20.22 -28.37
CA PRO A 72 5.37 -21.25 -27.40
C PRO A 72 4.50 -21.00 -26.18
N SER A 73 3.56 -21.92 -25.93
CA SER A 73 2.88 -22.01 -24.65
C SER A 73 3.97 -22.28 -23.62
N THR A 74 4.44 -21.24 -22.94
CA THR A 74 5.19 -21.41 -21.70
C THR A 74 4.25 -22.16 -20.78
N THR A 75 4.49 -23.46 -20.67
CA THR A 75 3.89 -24.28 -19.63
C THR A 75 4.51 -23.75 -18.35
N THR A 76 3.85 -22.80 -17.70
CA THR A 76 4.23 -22.36 -16.36
C THR A 76 4.08 -23.60 -15.50
N THR A 77 5.20 -24.26 -15.22
CA THR A 77 5.22 -25.37 -14.28
C THR A 77 4.93 -24.72 -12.93
N THR A 78 3.67 -24.69 -12.52
CA THR A 78 3.28 -24.21 -11.19
C THR A 78 3.91 -25.16 -10.19
N THR A 79 5.10 -24.81 -9.70
CA THR A 79 5.68 -25.46 -8.54
C THR A 79 4.71 -25.25 -7.39
N ILE A 80 4.04 -26.32 -6.97
CA ILE A 80 3.15 -26.26 -5.81
C ILE A 80 4.03 -25.88 -4.63
N TYR A 81 3.82 -24.68 -4.09
CA TYR A 81 4.50 -24.25 -2.88
C TYR A 81 4.14 -25.20 -1.73
N THR A 82 5.15 -25.76 -1.09
CA THR A 82 5.01 -26.54 0.14
C THR A 82 5.67 -25.76 1.26
N GLY A 83 4.88 -25.25 2.19
CA GLY A 83 5.38 -24.46 3.31
C GLY A 83 4.28 -24.10 4.31
N PRO A 84 4.63 -23.40 5.40
CA PRO A 84 3.73 -23.20 6.54
C PRO A 84 2.49 -22.34 6.24
N TYR A 85 2.48 -21.63 5.11
CA TYR A 85 1.39 -20.70 4.76
C TYR A 85 0.22 -21.35 4.03
N THR A 86 0.35 -22.61 3.59
CA THR A 86 -0.69 -23.29 2.80
C THR A 86 -2.00 -23.47 3.54
N GLU A 87 -1.98 -23.43 4.87
CA GLU A 87 -3.15 -23.56 5.73
C GLU A 87 -3.81 -22.20 6.03
N TYR A 88 -3.14 -21.08 5.73
CA TYR A 88 -3.67 -19.76 6.02
C TYR A 88 -4.79 -19.39 5.06
N ALA A 89 -5.89 -18.91 5.63
CA ALA A 89 -7.04 -18.52 4.85
C ALA A 89 -6.69 -17.29 3.98
N GLY A 90 -6.94 -17.38 2.68
CA GLY A 90 -6.53 -16.36 1.70
C GLY A 90 -5.16 -16.60 1.08
N PHE A 91 -4.41 -17.63 1.47
CA PHE A 91 -3.18 -18.02 0.78
C PHE A 91 -3.45 -18.35 -0.70
N GLU A 92 -2.67 -17.75 -1.59
CA GLU A 92 -2.81 -17.95 -3.04
C GLU A 92 -1.69 -18.81 -3.61
N GLY A 93 -0.47 -18.67 -3.07
CA GLY A 93 0.68 -19.55 -3.28
C GLY A 93 1.32 -19.58 -4.67
N ALA A 94 0.60 -19.21 -5.74
CA ALA A 94 1.10 -19.26 -7.11
C ALA A 94 2.37 -18.43 -7.35
N ASN A 95 2.58 -17.38 -6.54
CA ASN A 95 3.73 -16.49 -6.62
C ASN A 95 4.59 -16.51 -5.35
N GLN A 96 4.40 -17.45 -4.41
CA GLN A 96 5.15 -17.43 -3.14
C GLN A 96 6.66 -17.50 -3.36
N THR A 97 7.15 -18.40 -4.22
CA THR A 97 8.60 -18.47 -4.52
C THR A 97 9.12 -17.19 -5.17
N SER A 98 8.35 -16.59 -6.08
CA SER A 98 8.70 -15.30 -6.68
C SER A 98 8.73 -14.18 -5.61
N LEU A 99 7.80 -14.21 -4.67
CA LEU A 99 7.72 -13.27 -3.55
C LEU A 99 8.94 -13.40 -2.64
N ASP A 100 9.33 -14.64 -2.31
CA ASP A 100 10.52 -14.93 -1.51
C ASP A 100 11.78 -14.38 -2.19
N GLU A 101 11.91 -14.52 -3.51
CA GLU A 101 13.06 -13.97 -4.26
C GLU A 101 13.08 -12.45 -4.33
N ILE A 102 11.95 -11.79 -4.60
CA ILE A 102 11.92 -10.31 -4.64
C ILE A 102 12.09 -9.70 -3.24
N SER A 103 11.68 -10.39 -2.17
CA SER A 103 11.84 -9.90 -0.80
C SER A 103 13.30 -9.68 -0.42
N LYS A 104 14.23 -10.45 -0.99
CA LYS A 104 15.68 -10.31 -0.76
C LYS A 104 16.25 -8.99 -1.30
N GLN A 105 15.50 -8.28 -2.14
CA GLN A 105 15.90 -7.00 -2.74
C GLN A 105 15.49 -5.80 -1.87
N LEU A 106 14.71 -6.02 -0.81
CA LEU A 106 14.32 -4.95 0.11
C LEU A 106 15.53 -4.24 0.71
N PRO A 107 15.40 -2.95 1.09
CA PRO A 107 16.45 -2.23 1.79
C PRO A 107 16.96 -3.00 3.02
N LYS A 108 18.26 -2.90 3.29
CA LYS A 108 18.93 -3.65 4.37
C LYS A 108 18.20 -3.55 5.71
N LEU A 109 17.70 -2.37 6.05
CA LEU A 109 16.95 -2.16 7.30
C LEU A 109 15.65 -2.99 7.33
N MET A 110 14.92 -3.07 6.22
CA MET A 110 13.68 -3.86 6.14
C MET A 110 13.98 -5.35 6.28
N LEU A 111 15.05 -5.85 5.65
CA LEU A 111 15.50 -7.24 5.83
C LEU A 111 15.79 -7.55 7.30
N GLN A 112 16.48 -6.64 8.01
CA GLN A 112 16.77 -6.79 9.44
C GLN A 112 15.48 -6.79 10.28
N ILE A 113 14.55 -5.89 9.99
CA ILE A 113 13.27 -5.80 10.70
C ILE A 113 12.46 -7.09 10.52
N ILE A 114 12.40 -7.59 9.28
CA ILE A 114 11.70 -8.84 8.96
C ILE A 114 12.29 -10.01 9.73
N GLU A 115 13.62 -10.13 9.75
CA GLU A 115 14.33 -11.21 10.45
C GLU A 115 14.14 -11.13 11.97
N ILE A 116 14.43 -9.98 12.59
CA ILE A 116 14.37 -9.80 14.05
C ILE A 116 12.97 -10.00 14.61
N ASN A 117 11.95 -9.52 13.88
CA ASN A 117 10.56 -9.59 14.32
C ASN A 117 9.83 -10.83 13.81
N GLN A 118 10.53 -11.71 13.08
CA GLN A 118 9.98 -12.92 12.48
C GLN A 118 8.72 -12.64 11.62
N ILE A 119 8.76 -11.55 10.85
CA ILE A 119 7.65 -11.13 9.99
C ILE A 119 7.47 -12.14 8.86
N LYS A 120 6.24 -12.60 8.68
CA LYS A 120 5.87 -13.56 7.62
C LYS A 120 5.60 -12.80 6.32
N ILE A 121 6.16 -13.26 5.21
CA ILE A 121 5.90 -12.69 3.88
C ILE A 121 5.08 -13.71 3.07
N ILE A 122 3.82 -13.37 2.78
CA ILE A 122 2.83 -14.33 2.31
C ILE A 122 2.27 -13.87 0.96
N ASN A 123 2.32 -14.75 -0.04
CA ASN A 123 1.58 -14.56 -1.28
C ASN A 123 0.12 -14.99 -1.07
N GLY A 124 -0.75 -14.01 -0.89
CA GLY A 124 -2.15 -14.26 -0.63
C GLY A 124 -3.02 -13.03 -0.64
N CYS A 125 -4.32 -13.30 -0.70
CA CYS A 125 -5.36 -12.32 -0.55
C CYS A 125 -5.79 -12.20 0.91
N HIS A 126 -5.37 -11.12 1.59
CA HIS A 126 -5.78 -10.88 2.97
C HIS A 126 -7.31 -10.73 3.05
N GLN A 127 -7.98 -11.67 3.71
CA GLN A 127 -9.43 -11.84 3.58
C GLN A 127 -10.24 -10.70 4.23
N TYR A 128 -9.79 -10.18 5.37
CA TYR A 128 -10.42 -9.00 5.97
C TYR A 128 -10.20 -7.75 5.10
N GLY A 129 -9.01 -7.60 4.51
CA GLY A 129 -8.76 -6.51 3.56
C GLY A 129 -9.67 -6.62 2.33
N ALA A 130 -9.91 -7.84 1.85
CA ALA A 130 -10.80 -8.10 0.74
C ALA A 130 -12.28 -7.79 1.04
N SER A 131 -12.74 -8.08 2.27
CA SER A 131 -14.12 -7.79 2.67
C SER A 131 -14.40 -6.29 2.75
N LEU A 132 -13.43 -5.49 3.22
CA LEU A 132 -13.54 -4.02 3.26
C LEU A 132 -13.53 -3.38 1.88
N ASN A 133 -12.76 -3.92 0.95
CA ASN A 133 -12.56 -3.33 -0.38
C ASN A 133 -13.45 -3.94 -1.48
N ASN A 134 -14.27 -4.95 -1.13
CA ASN A 134 -15.03 -5.79 -2.06
C ASN A 134 -14.18 -6.33 -3.23
N ARG A 135 -12.87 -6.49 -2.99
CA ARG A 135 -11.85 -6.95 -3.94
C ARG A 135 -10.57 -7.24 -3.18
N CYS A 136 -9.74 -8.14 -3.69
CA CYS A 136 -8.43 -8.37 -3.10
C CYS A 136 -7.57 -7.08 -3.14
N PRO A 137 -7.02 -6.60 -2.00
CA PRO A 137 -6.04 -5.53 -2.00
C PRO A 137 -4.73 -6.00 -2.64
N TYR A 138 -3.88 -5.05 -3.07
CA TYR A 138 -2.56 -5.41 -3.58
C TYR A 138 -1.66 -5.95 -2.46
N GLY A 139 -1.64 -5.26 -1.32
CA GLY A 139 -0.94 -5.72 -0.13
C GLY A 139 -1.66 -5.31 1.16
N VAL A 140 -1.25 -5.94 2.25
CA VAL A 140 -1.66 -5.61 3.62
C VAL A 140 -0.52 -5.95 4.58
N TRP A 141 -0.09 -4.96 5.38
CA TRP A 141 0.57 -5.19 6.66
C TRP A 141 -0.47 -5.55 7.74
N ASP A 142 -0.36 -6.75 8.29
CA ASP A 142 -1.24 -7.25 9.35
C ASP A 142 -0.42 -7.58 10.61
N SER A 143 -0.27 -6.57 11.47
CA SER A 143 0.37 -6.77 12.77
C SER A 143 -0.46 -7.64 13.71
N SER A 144 -1.78 -7.73 13.51
CA SER A 144 -2.71 -8.27 14.50
C SER A 144 -3.11 -9.72 14.22
N GLY A 145 -2.89 -10.26 13.03
CA GLY A 145 -3.43 -11.57 12.65
C GLY A 145 -4.95 -11.49 12.52
N THR A 146 -5.42 -10.63 11.63
CA THR A 146 -6.83 -10.29 11.51
C THR A 146 -7.57 -11.33 10.67
N SER A 147 -8.51 -12.02 11.30
CA SER A 147 -9.41 -12.99 10.69
C SER A 147 -10.45 -12.34 9.78
N PRO A 148 -11.10 -13.11 8.88
CA PRO A 148 -12.12 -12.58 7.96
C PRO A 148 -13.29 -11.88 8.64
N ASP A 149 -13.62 -12.30 9.86
CA ASP A 149 -14.67 -11.72 10.70
C ASP A 149 -14.19 -10.52 11.54
N GLY A 150 -12.93 -10.11 11.39
CA GLY A 150 -12.31 -9.00 12.12
C GLY A 150 -11.73 -9.38 13.49
N THR A 151 -11.84 -10.64 13.92
CA THR A 151 -11.15 -11.10 15.14
C THR A 151 -9.64 -11.07 14.94
N LYS A 152 -8.87 -10.96 16.03
CA LYS A 152 -7.41 -10.79 16.02
C LYS A 152 -6.72 -12.03 16.60
N ASP A 153 -5.38 -12.00 16.60
CA ASP A 153 -4.49 -12.99 17.20
C ASP A 153 -4.44 -14.33 16.44
N ALA A 154 -4.70 -14.31 15.13
CA ALA A 154 -4.47 -15.47 14.29
C ALA A 154 -2.97 -15.80 14.15
N ASP A 155 -2.65 -17.05 13.82
CA ASP A 155 -1.28 -17.56 13.68
C ASP A 155 -0.44 -16.79 12.64
N TRP A 156 -1.09 -16.14 11.68
CA TRP A 156 -0.45 -15.28 10.69
C TRP A 156 -0.21 -13.84 11.17
N SER A 157 -0.38 -13.51 12.45
CA SER A 157 0.02 -12.21 12.99
C SER A 157 1.48 -11.85 12.64
N LEU A 158 1.77 -10.55 12.56
CA LEU A 158 3.03 -10.00 12.05
C LEU A 158 3.32 -10.52 10.64
N SER A 159 2.42 -10.25 9.70
CA SER A 159 2.57 -10.66 8.31
C SER A 159 2.41 -9.51 7.32
N ILE A 160 3.12 -9.65 6.20
CA ILE A 160 2.93 -8.87 4.99
C ILE A 160 2.30 -9.78 3.96
N TRP A 161 1.12 -9.41 3.48
CA TRP A 161 0.39 -10.12 2.43
C TRP A 161 0.58 -9.40 1.11
N ILE A 162 0.96 -10.12 0.06
CA ILE A 162 1.07 -9.62 -1.31
C ILE A 162 0.25 -10.52 -2.24
N SER A 163 -0.80 -9.97 -2.84
CA SER A 163 -1.74 -10.78 -3.62
C SER A 163 -1.24 -11.08 -5.03
N ASN A 164 -1.79 -12.11 -5.65
CA ASN A 164 -1.64 -12.39 -7.08
C ASN A 164 -2.06 -11.21 -7.95
N ARG A 165 -2.98 -10.36 -7.45
CA ARG A 165 -3.39 -9.14 -8.11
C ARG A 165 -2.21 -8.15 -8.24
N ALA A 166 -1.36 -8.03 -7.21
CA ALA A 166 -0.17 -7.18 -7.26
C ALA A 166 0.86 -7.71 -8.27
N PHE A 167 1.05 -9.04 -8.32
CA PHE A 167 1.87 -9.69 -9.34
C PHE A 167 1.33 -9.47 -10.75
N ALA A 168 0.02 -9.66 -10.97
CA ALA A 168 -0.62 -9.46 -12.27
C ALA A 168 -0.55 -8.00 -12.74
N ALA A 169 -0.53 -7.04 -11.80
CA ALA A 169 -0.38 -5.61 -12.10
C ALA A 169 1.09 -5.17 -12.24
N GLY A 170 2.06 -6.04 -11.99
CA GLY A 170 3.49 -5.72 -12.09
C GLY A 170 4.02 -4.83 -10.97
N VAL A 171 3.32 -4.73 -9.84
CA VAL A 171 3.63 -3.82 -8.70
C VAL A 171 3.99 -4.58 -7.42
N ALA A 172 4.28 -5.88 -7.49
CA ALA A 172 4.48 -6.72 -6.30
C ALA A 172 5.64 -6.24 -5.41
N TYR A 173 6.78 -5.83 -5.99
CA TYR A 173 7.92 -5.32 -5.22
C TYR A 173 7.61 -3.97 -4.57
N ASP A 174 7.00 -3.07 -5.34
CA ASP A 174 6.59 -1.74 -4.90
C ASP A 174 5.65 -1.80 -3.69
N VAL A 175 4.64 -2.66 -3.77
CA VAL A 175 3.71 -2.92 -2.66
C VAL A 175 4.44 -3.59 -1.50
N LEU A 176 5.32 -4.56 -1.75
CA LEU A 176 6.11 -5.21 -0.69
C LEU A 176 6.97 -4.19 0.08
N LEU A 177 7.60 -3.24 -0.62
CA LEU A 177 8.35 -2.17 0.01
C LEU A 177 7.44 -1.32 0.91
N HIS A 178 6.29 -0.88 0.38
CA HIS A 178 5.28 -0.13 1.14
C HIS A 178 4.85 -0.86 2.43
N GLU A 179 4.40 -2.10 2.31
CA GLU A 179 3.95 -2.87 3.47
C GLU A 179 5.07 -3.19 4.46
N SER A 180 6.31 -3.35 3.99
CA SER A 180 7.48 -3.51 4.88
C SER A 180 7.78 -2.25 5.69
N LEU A 181 7.47 -1.07 5.15
CA LEU A 181 7.66 0.21 5.81
C LEU A 181 6.56 0.49 6.84
N HIS A 182 5.34 -0.02 6.66
CA HIS A 182 4.38 -0.12 7.75
C HIS A 182 4.90 -0.99 8.89
N ALA A 183 5.52 -2.14 8.57
CA ALA A 183 6.12 -3.00 9.57
C ALA A 183 7.24 -2.28 10.33
N PHE A 184 8.12 -1.54 9.63
CA PHE A 184 9.11 -0.67 10.26
C PHE A 184 8.46 0.33 11.23
N SER A 185 7.55 1.16 10.75
CA SER A 185 6.81 2.13 11.58
C SER A 185 6.24 1.45 12.83
N TYR A 186 5.56 0.31 12.67
CA TYR A 186 5.01 -0.46 13.78
C TYR A 186 6.07 -0.93 14.78
N THR A 187 7.23 -1.40 14.33
CA THR A 187 8.32 -1.85 15.22
C THR A 187 8.91 -0.72 16.04
N THR A 188 8.88 0.51 15.54
CA THR A 188 9.34 1.70 16.28
C THR A 188 8.33 2.27 17.29
N ARG A 189 7.18 1.63 17.52
CA ARG A 189 6.13 2.11 18.46
C ARG A 189 6.61 2.35 19.89
N ASN A 190 7.72 1.72 20.29
CA ASN A 190 8.34 1.88 21.60
C ASN A 190 9.65 2.70 21.57
N CYS A 191 10.01 3.27 20.41
CA CYS A 191 11.19 4.12 20.24
C CYS A 191 10.90 5.52 20.81
N LEU A 192 11.25 5.72 22.08
CA LEU A 192 11.00 6.98 22.79
C LEU A 192 11.83 8.12 22.21
N LYS A 193 11.21 9.28 22.04
CA LYS A 193 11.92 10.53 21.73
C LYS A 193 12.18 11.35 22.99
N ASN A 194 11.22 11.33 23.92
CA ASN A 194 11.33 11.86 25.27
C ASN A 194 10.32 11.11 26.18
N SER A 195 10.09 11.58 27.41
CA SER A 195 9.17 10.92 28.35
C SER A 195 7.71 10.89 27.89
N ASP A 196 7.32 11.79 26.99
CA ASP A 196 5.91 12.08 26.70
C ASP A 196 5.52 11.66 25.27
N THR A 197 6.49 11.31 24.42
CA THR A 197 6.24 10.88 23.05
C THR A 197 7.26 9.86 22.52
N ASN A 198 6.88 9.20 21.43
CA ASN A 198 7.73 8.30 20.65
C ASN A 198 7.86 8.82 19.22
N TYR A 199 8.95 8.45 18.55
CA TYR A 199 9.24 8.91 17.20
C TYR A 199 8.14 8.55 16.19
N ARG A 200 7.52 7.38 16.32
CA ARG A 200 6.44 6.95 15.41
C ARG A 200 5.25 7.91 15.47
N LYS A 201 4.84 8.30 16.68
CA LYS A 201 3.74 9.25 16.88
C LYS A 201 4.07 10.59 16.24
N ASP A 202 5.22 11.16 16.57
CA ASP A 202 5.66 12.45 16.02
C ASP A 202 5.79 12.40 14.49
N ALA A 203 6.30 11.29 13.93
CA ALA A 203 6.43 11.10 12.49
C ALA A 203 5.04 11.10 11.81
N ARG A 204 4.06 10.39 12.37
CA ARG A 204 2.69 10.40 11.83
C ARG A 204 2.07 11.80 11.89
N GLU A 205 2.31 12.56 12.95
CA GLU A 205 1.84 13.95 13.06
C GLU A 205 2.52 14.85 12.03
N PHE A 206 3.83 14.70 11.82
CA PHE A 206 4.58 15.48 10.85
C PHE A 206 4.14 15.24 9.40
N PHE A 207 3.92 13.97 9.03
CA PHE A 207 3.53 13.60 7.65
C PHE A 207 2.01 13.59 7.40
N GLY A 208 1.18 13.74 8.44
CA GLY A 208 -0.28 13.75 8.31
C GLY A 208 -0.94 12.35 8.33
N GLY A 209 -0.26 11.33 8.81
CA GLY A 209 -0.82 10.00 9.01
C GLY A 209 0.16 8.86 8.78
N GLU A 210 -0.31 7.62 9.00
CA GLU A 210 0.51 6.41 8.80
C GLU A 210 0.82 6.19 7.31
N GLU A 211 -0.20 6.24 6.44
CA GLU A 211 0.00 6.04 5.00
C GLU A 211 0.91 7.11 4.39
N TYR A 212 0.72 8.38 4.75
CA TYR A 212 1.57 9.49 4.27
C TYR A 212 3.03 9.39 4.74
N LEU A 213 3.25 8.93 5.97
CA LEU A 213 4.58 8.62 6.49
C LEU A 213 5.22 7.47 5.70
N VAL A 214 4.47 6.40 5.45
CA VAL A 214 4.99 5.24 4.71
C VAL A 214 5.31 5.59 3.26
N ASP A 215 4.44 6.33 2.58
CA ASP A 215 4.72 6.85 1.24
C ASP A 215 5.99 7.72 1.21
N ALA A 216 6.22 8.54 2.25
CA ALA A 216 7.43 9.34 2.36
C ALA A 216 8.67 8.45 2.53
N LEU A 217 8.57 7.40 3.35
CA LEU A 217 9.62 6.40 3.49
C LEU A 217 9.86 5.63 2.18
N VAL A 218 8.83 5.33 1.39
CA VAL A 218 8.98 4.70 0.06
C VAL A 218 9.86 5.58 -0.83
N LEU A 219 9.57 6.88 -0.91
CA LEU A 219 10.40 7.85 -1.65
C LEU A 219 11.82 7.92 -1.10
N PHE A 220 11.99 7.89 0.23
CA PHE A 220 13.31 7.93 0.88
C PHE A 220 14.20 6.74 0.47
N TYR A 221 13.61 5.55 0.31
CA TYR A 221 14.31 4.37 -0.17
C TYR A 221 14.36 4.26 -1.70
N GLY A 222 13.91 5.27 -2.44
CA GLY A 222 13.95 5.33 -3.90
C GLY A 222 12.86 4.52 -4.60
N GLY A 223 11.79 4.14 -3.90
CA GLY A 223 10.61 3.52 -4.49
C GLY A 223 9.62 4.54 -5.07
N THR A 224 8.63 4.05 -5.81
CA THR A 224 7.67 4.90 -6.55
C THR A 224 6.20 4.69 -6.15
N TYR A 225 5.93 3.86 -5.16
CA TYR A 225 4.57 3.53 -4.72
C TYR A 225 4.17 4.40 -3.53
N ASN A 226 3.57 5.56 -3.84
CA ASN A 226 3.27 6.61 -2.86
C ASN A 226 1.88 7.23 -3.10
N HIS A 227 0.83 6.39 -3.02
CA HIS A 227 -0.51 6.73 -3.53
C HIS A 227 -1.31 7.73 -2.69
N TYR A 228 -0.96 7.92 -1.42
CA TYR A 228 -1.65 8.81 -0.51
C TYR A 228 -1.05 10.21 -0.52
N ARG A 229 0.25 10.34 -0.82
CA ARG A 229 0.90 11.65 -0.97
C ARG A 229 0.37 12.41 -2.18
N THR A 230 -0.07 13.64 -1.92
CA THR A 230 -0.45 14.62 -2.95
C THR A 230 0.74 15.50 -3.37
N MET A 231 1.82 15.48 -2.59
CA MET A 231 3.06 16.23 -2.81
C MET A 231 4.08 15.36 -3.55
N GLY A 232 4.95 15.99 -4.34
CA GLY A 232 5.98 15.33 -5.16
C GLY A 232 7.13 14.75 -4.35
N ASP A 233 8.36 14.88 -4.88
CA ASP A 233 9.58 14.41 -4.22
C ASP A 233 9.74 14.98 -2.80
N LEU A 234 10.48 14.26 -1.95
CA LEU A 234 10.76 14.69 -0.57
C LEU A 234 11.54 16.01 -0.54
N ASP A 235 11.06 16.97 0.23
CA ASP A 235 11.84 18.18 0.50
C ASP A 235 13.00 17.93 1.49
N SER A 236 13.86 18.93 1.69
CA SER A 236 15.01 18.79 2.59
C SER A 236 14.61 18.55 4.04
N SER A 237 13.50 19.13 4.51
CA SER A 237 13.01 18.94 5.88
C SER A 237 12.48 17.52 6.06
N GLU A 238 11.78 16.98 5.07
CA GLU A 238 11.28 15.60 5.10
C GLU A 238 12.46 14.61 5.09
N GLN A 239 13.46 14.84 4.23
CA GLN A 239 14.66 14.00 4.17
C GLN A 239 15.45 14.00 5.49
N GLU A 240 15.65 15.18 6.09
CA GLU A 240 16.31 15.31 7.39
C GLU A 240 15.51 14.58 8.48
N TYR A 241 14.20 14.78 8.52
CA TYR A 241 13.32 14.14 9.50
C TYR A 241 13.38 12.60 9.41
N LEU A 242 13.26 12.05 8.19
CA LEU A 242 13.30 10.60 7.99
C LEU A 242 14.67 10.03 8.35
N THR A 243 15.76 10.75 8.03
CA THR A 243 17.12 10.37 8.40
C THR A 243 17.26 10.26 9.92
N ASP A 244 16.82 11.28 10.66
CA ASP A 244 16.88 11.30 12.12
C ASP A 244 16.00 10.22 12.76
N TYR A 245 14.80 10.03 12.24
CA TYR A 245 13.87 9.00 12.70
C TYR A 245 14.47 7.59 12.52
N ILE A 246 14.97 7.29 11.31
CA ILE A 246 15.61 6.00 11.02
C ILE A 246 16.79 5.81 11.96
N ASN A 247 17.74 6.75 12.00
CA ASN A 247 18.94 6.64 12.82
C ASN A 247 18.64 6.45 14.31
N SER A 248 17.58 7.09 14.82
CA SER A 248 17.22 7.00 16.24
C SER A 248 16.53 5.69 16.60
N CYS A 249 15.79 5.09 15.67
CA CYS A 249 14.95 3.92 15.95
C CYS A 249 15.45 2.61 15.34
N SER A 250 16.51 2.65 14.54
CA SER A 250 17.15 1.48 13.95
C SER A 250 18.54 1.16 14.51
N ALA A 251 18.94 1.81 15.61
CA ALA A 251 20.23 1.61 16.27
C ALA A 251 20.25 0.38 17.18
#